data_AF-A0A9D9M0H1-F1
#
_entry.id   AF-A0A9D9M0H1-F1
#
_cell.length_a   1.000
_cell.length_b   1.000
_cell.length_c   1.000
_cell.angle_alpha   90.00
_cell.angle_beta   90.00
_cell.angle_gamma   90.00
#
_symmetry.space_group_name_H-M   'P 1'
#
loop_
_entity.id
_entity.type
_entity.pdbx_description
1 polymer ?
#
loop_
_entity_poly.entity_id
_entity_poly.type
_entity_poly.pdbx_seq_one_letter_code
_entity_poly.pdbx_strand_id
1 'polypeptide(L)'
;GDAFVLYESPFRIVKLLNDIADINCERRVVVGRELTKLHEEVLQGNAAELRDELASRTKILGEFALFISGEKRVKRSEIDADI
;
A
#
# COMPACT_ATOMS: atom_id res chain seq x y z
N GLY A 1 -5.12 -2.04 14.28
CA GLY A 1 -5.29 -3.31 13.55
C GLY A 1 -3.96 -3.90 13.15
N ASP A 2 -3.89 -5.21 12.91
CA ASP A 2 -2.69 -5.91 12.45
C ASP A 2 -2.38 -5.62 10.97
N ALA A 3 -1.13 -5.87 10.57
CA ALA A 3 -0.71 -5.78 9.18
C ALA A 3 -1.14 -7.04 8.40
N PHE A 4 -1.30 -6.92 7.09
CA PHE A 4 -1.69 -8.04 6.24
C PHE A 4 -1.09 -7.94 4.83
N VAL A 5 -1.14 -9.06 4.11
CA VAL A 5 -0.65 -9.18 2.74
C VAL A 5 -1.80 -9.57 1.81
N LEU A 6 -1.84 -8.99 0.62
CA LEU A 6 -2.79 -9.32 -0.43
C LEU A 6 -2.04 -9.66 -1.73
N TYR A 7 -2.61 -10.54 -2.53
CA TYR A 7 -2.23 -10.71 -3.93
C TYR A 7 -3.26 -10.05 -4.81
N GLU A 8 -2.84 -9.39 -5.89
CA GLU A 8 -3.76 -8.67 -6.75
C GLU A 8 -3.40 -8.74 -8.25
N SER A 9 -4.46 -8.66 -9.06
CA SER A 9 -4.41 -8.60 -10.52
C SER A 9 -3.98 -7.21 -11.01
N PRO A 10 -3.28 -7.11 -12.15
CA PRO A 10 -2.93 -5.83 -12.77
C PRO A 10 -4.16 -4.99 -13.12
N PHE A 11 -5.32 -5.63 -13.34
CA PHE A 11 -6.58 -4.95 -13.67
C PHE A 11 -7.28 -4.34 -12.47
N ARG A 12 -6.88 -4.70 -11.24
CA ARG A 12 -7.55 -4.29 -9.99
C ARG A 12 -6.65 -3.51 -9.05
N ILE A 13 -5.33 -3.53 -9.23
CA ILE A 13 -4.39 -2.90 -8.31
C ILE A 13 -4.67 -1.42 -8.04
N VAL A 14 -4.98 -0.63 -9.07
CA VAL A 14 -5.30 0.80 -8.91
C VAL A 14 -6.60 0.98 -8.13
N LYS A 15 -7.61 0.15 -8.41
CA LYS A 15 -8.88 0.18 -7.68
C LYS A 15 -8.67 -0.17 -6.20
N LEU A 16 -7.91 -1.23 -5.92
CA LEU A 16 -7.58 -1.65 -4.55
C LEU A 16 -6.87 -0.53 -3.79
N LEU A 17 -5.87 0.12 -4.40
CA LEU A 17 -5.17 1.23 -3.77
C LEU A 17 -6.08 2.44 -3.54
N ASN A 18 -7.03 2.71 -4.46
CA ASN A 18 -8.05 3.71 -4.24
C ASN A 18 -8.97 3.37 -3.06
N ASP A 19 -9.47 2.12 -3.00
CA ASP A 19 -10.33 1.66 -1.92
C ASP A 19 -9.62 1.77 -0.55
N ILE A 20 -8.30 1.50 -0.51
CA ILE A 20 -7.49 1.69 0.70
C ILE A 20 -7.34 3.19 1.03
N ALA A 21 -7.05 4.02 0.03
CA ALA A 21 -6.87 5.45 0.21
C ALA A 21 -8.15 6.16 0.68
N ASP A 22 -9.32 5.71 0.22
CA ASP A 22 -10.63 6.21 0.64
C ASP A 22 -10.89 5.92 2.13
N ILE A 23 -10.34 4.83 2.67
CA ILE A 23 -10.42 4.49 4.10
C ILE A 23 -9.35 5.26 4.90
N ASN A 24 -8.11 5.28 4.42
CA ASN A 24 -6.99 5.95 5.04
C ASN A 24 -5.90 6.27 4.01
N CYS A 25 -5.87 7.51 3.54
CA CYS A 25 -4.93 7.98 2.52
C CYS A 25 -3.46 7.85 2.95
N GLU A 26 -3.18 8.00 4.26
CA GLU A 26 -1.84 7.90 4.84
C GLU A 26 -1.40 6.46 5.15
N ARG A 27 -2.24 5.46 4.83
CA ARG A 27 -1.91 4.05 5.06
C ARG A 27 -0.65 3.70 4.29
N ARG A 28 0.39 3.25 4.99
CA ARG A 28 1.64 2.79 4.37
C ARG A 28 1.43 1.44 3.70
N VAL A 29 1.83 1.37 2.43
CA VAL A 29 1.72 0.19 1.60
C VAL A 29 3.07 -0.06 0.90
N VAL A 30 3.42 -1.33 0.73
CA VAL A 30 4.49 -1.78 -0.17
C VAL A 30 3.83 -2.60 -1.27
N VAL A 31 4.15 -2.30 -2.52
CA VAL A 31 3.67 -3.00 -3.71
C VAL A 31 4.86 -3.65 -4.39
N GLY A 32 4.90 -4.99 -4.41
CA GLY A 32 5.84 -5.76 -5.20
C GLY A 32 5.19 -6.23 -6.50
N ARG A 33 5.85 -6.00 -7.63
CA ARG A 33 5.42 -6.44 -8.97
C ARG A 33 6.44 -7.42 -9.53
N GLU A 34 5.97 -8.56 -10.04
CA GLU A 34 6.83 -9.57 -10.68
C GLU A 34 8.03 -9.99 -9.80
N LEU A 35 7.81 -10.14 -8.49
CA LEU A 35 8.85 -10.53 -7.54
C LEU A 35 9.56 -11.82 -8.00
N THR A 36 10.87 -11.86 -7.82
CA THR A 36 11.84 -12.87 -8.28
C THR A 36 12.10 -12.95 -9.79
N LYS A 37 11.39 -12.16 -10.61
CA LYS A 37 11.53 -12.18 -12.08
C LYS A 37 12.38 -11.01 -12.57
N LEU A 38 12.80 -11.05 -13.84
CA LEU A 38 13.70 -10.05 -14.44
C LEU A 38 13.16 -8.61 -14.36
N HIS A 39 11.84 -8.45 -14.41
CA HIS A 39 11.16 -7.15 -14.39
C HIS A 39 10.58 -6.82 -13.00
N GLU A 40 11.20 -7.34 -11.94
CA GLU A 40 10.84 -7.07 -10.56
C GLU A 40 10.85 -5.55 -10.27
N GLU A 41 9.87 -5.12 -9.48
CA GLU A 41 9.75 -3.76 -9.01
C GLU A 41 9.12 -3.74 -7.61
N VAL A 42 9.65 -2.89 -6.73
CA VAL A 42 9.08 -2.65 -5.40
C VAL A 42 8.83 -1.16 -5.23
N LEU A 43 7.57 -0.80 -5.01
CA LEU A 43 7.13 0.56 -4.72
C LEU A 43 6.71 0.65 -3.26
N GLN A 44 6.99 1.78 -2.62
CA GLN A 44 6.60 2.01 -1.24
C GLN A 44 6.17 3.46 -1.06
N GLY A 45 5.02 3.64 -0.43
CA GLY A 45 4.40 4.96 -0.27
C GLY A 45 3.19 4.89 0.65
N ASN A 46 2.44 5.98 0.71
CA ASN A 46 1.06 5.90 1.16
C ASN A 46 0.16 5.38 0.02
N ALA A 47 -1.06 4.94 0.35
CA ALA A 47 -1.96 4.33 -0.62
C ALA A 47 -2.33 5.28 -1.78
N ALA A 48 -2.47 6.59 -1.49
CA ALA A 48 -2.82 7.59 -2.49
C ALA A 48 -1.68 7.84 -3.50
N GLU A 49 -0.44 7.99 -3.01
CA GLU A 49 0.77 8.16 -3.83
C GLU A 49 0.93 6.98 -4.79
N LEU A 50 0.82 5.76 -4.28
CA LEU A 50 0.98 4.56 -5.08
C LEU A 50 -0.16 4.36 -6.09
N ARG A 51 -1.40 4.75 -5.73
CA ARG A 51 -2.53 4.78 -6.66
C ARG A 51 -2.21 5.70 -7.84
N ASP A 52 -1.80 6.93 -7.55
CA ASP A 52 -1.54 7.95 -8.57
C ASP A 52 -0.35 7.56 -9.45
N GLU A 53 0.72 7.03 -8.85
CA GLU A 53 1.87 6.52 -9.59
C GLU A 53 1.46 5.41 -10.56
N LEU A 54 0.75 4.38 -10.10
CA LEU A 54 0.33 3.27 -10.96
C LEU A 54 -0.71 3.70 -12.00
N ALA A 55 -1.65 4.58 -11.65
CA ALA A 55 -2.67 5.10 -12.57
C ALA A 55 -2.08 5.95 -13.70
N SER A 56 -0.93 6.59 -13.48
CA SER A 56 -0.23 7.38 -14.49
C SER A 56 0.48 6.53 -15.56
N ARG A 57 0.63 5.23 -15.33
CA ARG A 57 1.35 4.34 -16.24
C ARG A 57 0.50 3.99 -17.47
N THR A 58 1.15 3.97 -18.63
CA THR A 58 0.50 3.61 -19.89
C THR A 58 -0.01 2.17 -19.90
N LYS A 59 0.65 1.26 -19.17
CA LYS A 59 0.23 -0.13 -18.95
C LYS A 59 0.63 -0.61 -17.56
N ILE A 60 -0.25 -1.41 -16.97
CA ILE A 60 -0.01 -2.12 -15.71
C ILE A 60 -0.08 -3.61 -16.03
N LEU A 61 1.02 -4.33 -15.82
CA LEU A 61 1.19 -5.73 -16.22
C LEU A 61 1.87 -6.53 -15.12
N GLY A 62 1.64 -7.83 -15.14
CA GLY A 62 2.25 -8.78 -14.23
C GLY A 62 1.44 -9.00 -12.96
N GLU A 63 2.04 -9.72 -12.03
CA GLU A 63 1.47 -10.14 -10.76
C GLU A 63 1.90 -9.21 -9.63
N PHE A 64 0.98 -8.89 -8.72
CA PHE A 64 1.23 -7.98 -7.61
C PHE A 64 1.06 -8.69 -6.26
N ALA A 65 1.98 -8.41 -5.34
CA ALA A 65 1.85 -8.70 -3.91
C ALA A 65 1.94 -7.39 -3.14
N LEU A 66 1.04 -7.17 -2.20
CA LEU A 66 0.96 -5.95 -1.41
C LEU A 66 1.12 -6.28 0.06
N PHE A 67 1.94 -5.50 0.76
CA PHE A 67 1.94 -5.46 2.22
C PHE A 67 1.29 -4.16 2.68
N ILE A 68 0.27 -4.27 3.53
CA ILE A 68 -0.47 -3.13 4.08
C ILE A 68 -0.15 -3.04 5.56
N SER A 69 0.36 -1.88 6.00
CA SER A 69 0.73 -1.70 7.39
C SER A 69 -0.48 -1.81 8.32
N GLY A 70 -0.25 -2.34 9.52
CA GLY A 70 -1.20 -2.21 10.63
C GLY A 70 -1.32 -0.76 11.09
N GLU A 71 -2.21 -0.51 12.03
CA GLU A 71 -2.32 0.79 12.68
C GLU A 71 -1.20 0.96 13.70
N LYS A 72 -0.62 2.16 13.78
CA LYS A 72 0.27 2.51 14.89
C LYS A 72 -0.54 2.46 16.18
N ARG A 73 -0.21 1.54 17.10
CA ARG A 73 -0.67 1.64 18.49
C ARG A 73 0.04 2.84 19.11
N VAL A 74 -0.69 3.94 19.28
CA VAL A 74 -0.23 5.03 20.15
C VAL A 74 -0.05 4.43 21.54
N LYS A 75 1.16 4.47 22.08
CA LYS A 75 1.39 4.05 23.47
C LYS A 75 0.74 5.10 24.37
N ARG A 76 -0.11 4.66 25.31
CA ARG A 76 -0.81 5.55 26.27
C ARG A 76 0.13 6.47 27.07
N SER A 77 1.43 6.17 27.13
CA SER A 77 2.43 6.98 27.84
C SER A 77 2.64 8.40 27.29
N GLU A 78 2.19 8.71 26.08
CA GLU A 78 2.32 10.05 25.49
C GLU A 78 1.13 10.97 25.79
N ILE A 79 0.02 10.45 26.33
CA ILE A 79 -1.21 11.23 26.60
C ILE A 79 -1.16 11.88 28.00
N ASP A 80 -0.38 11.33 28.93
CA ASP A 80 -0.28 11.83 30.31
C ASP A 80 0.81 12.91 30.50
N ALA A 81 1.57 13.26 29.44
CA ALA A 81 2.67 14.23 29.50
C ALA A 81 2.28 15.67 29.12
N ASP A 82 1.05 15.87 28.62
CA ASP A 82 0.51 17.17 28.19
C ASP A 82 -0.68 17.65 29.06
N ILE A 83 -0.84 17.11 30.28
CA ILE A 83 -1.79 17.60 31.31
C ILE A 83 -1.03 18.18 32.50
#